data_AF-A0A2D6FII2-F1
#
_entry.id   AF-A0A2D6FII2-F1
#
_cell.length_a   1.000
_cell.length_b   1.000
_cell.length_c   1.000
_cell.angle_alpha   90.00
_cell.angle_beta   90.00
_cell.angle_gamma   90.00
#
_symmetry.space_group_name_H-M   'P 1'
#
loop_
_entity.id
_entity.type
_entity.pdbx_description
1 polymer ?
#
loop_
_entity_poly.entity_id
_entity_poly.type
_entity_poly.pdbx_seq_one_letter_code
_entity_poly.pdbx_strand_id
1 'polypeptide(L)'
;MRVRPVSIGKDFLHECPRYAEMMQMLIAKGWVANHNLACIPFDYRYPPGETDFAEDLKKLIISQFALSQGRKVTIACHSQGCLLAYQFLRTQDPVWVARHIGLFYSLAGQFSGCSDCLRWAFQQEWSWDSHDKVASPSDMTWVGELALGLQSSIFGEAILYRWGQTSYRARDAQTLLREAGALAIAEATNRYALEKQTWFQKGARDHQPLPVPTRVVFGTGLLTTAGFDFAREKVPVSSCKDPQCQGLYSQKNPELIQTTGDQGDSAWMNRAPRMWLKHPDCEMKEFAGISHMEIFKNATVLNHLSKTIQETASGIDVCLQNSAPASRGSSMQ
;
A
#
# COMPACT_ATOMS: atom_id res chain seq x y z
N MET A 1 -24.24 -1.57 -3.61
CA MET A 1 -24.33 -0.66 -2.44
C MET A 1 -23.14 0.29 -2.48
N ARG A 2 -23.37 1.60 -2.67
CA ARG A 2 -22.29 2.62 -2.60
C ARG A 2 -22.16 3.06 -1.14
N VAL A 3 -21.01 2.80 -0.53
CA VAL A 3 -20.68 3.35 0.80
C VAL A 3 -20.23 4.79 0.58
N ARG A 4 -20.78 5.73 1.34
CA ARG A 4 -20.35 7.14 1.30
C ARG A 4 -19.57 7.44 2.57
N PRO A 5 -18.48 8.20 2.49
CA PRO A 5 -17.78 8.66 3.68
C PRO A 5 -18.69 9.57 4.51
N VAL A 6 -18.55 9.49 5.84
CA VAL A 6 -19.32 10.29 6.80
C VAL A 6 -19.10 11.79 6.56
N SER A 7 -17.84 12.16 6.29
CA SER A 7 -17.39 13.46 5.78
C SER A 7 -16.00 13.33 5.17
N ILE A 8 -15.43 14.41 4.65
CA ILE A 8 -14.05 14.45 4.15
C ILE A 8 -13.37 15.72 4.65
N GLY A 9 -12.29 15.56 5.42
CA GLY A 9 -11.44 16.63 5.94
C GLY A 9 -12.10 17.55 6.97
N LYS A 10 -13.25 17.15 7.55
CA LYS A 10 -14.02 17.97 8.49
C LYS A 10 -14.01 17.41 9.91
N ASP A 11 -13.90 16.10 10.04
CA ASP A 11 -13.92 15.42 11.32
C ASP A 11 -13.00 14.19 11.31
N PHE A 12 -11.73 14.43 11.59
CA PHE A 12 -10.68 13.42 11.53
C PHE A 12 -11.03 12.15 12.31
N LEU A 13 -11.60 12.28 13.51
CA LEU A 13 -11.88 11.14 14.38
C LEU A 13 -13.01 10.25 13.85
N HIS A 14 -14.04 10.85 13.24
CA HIS A 14 -15.11 10.07 12.61
C HIS A 14 -14.72 9.52 11.23
N GLU A 15 -13.89 10.26 10.51
CA GLU A 15 -13.40 9.86 9.18
C GLU A 15 -12.37 8.75 9.25
N CYS A 16 -11.47 8.82 10.23
CA CYS A 16 -10.26 8.01 10.33
C CYS A 16 -9.96 7.57 11.77
N PRO A 17 -10.90 6.90 12.46
CA PRO A 17 -10.79 6.57 13.88
C PRO A 17 -9.54 5.73 14.22
N ARG A 18 -9.10 4.87 13.29
CA ARG A 18 -7.89 4.04 13.46
C ARG A 18 -6.61 4.87 13.62
N TYR A 19 -6.59 6.10 13.12
CA TYR A 19 -5.44 7.01 13.17
C TYR A 19 -5.56 8.07 14.28
N ALA A 20 -6.47 7.91 15.23
CA ALA A 20 -6.67 8.87 16.33
C ALA A 20 -5.40 9.10 17.17
N GLU A 21 -4.63 8.05 17.44
CA GLU A 21 -3.36 8.15 18.18
C GLU A 21 -2.30 8.94 17.40
N MET A 22 -2.16 8.66 16.09
CA MET A 22 -1.29 9.45 15.19
C MET A 22 -1.70 10.93 15.21
N MET A 23 -2.99 11.21 15.13
CA MET A 23 -3.53 12.57 15.17
C MET A 23 -3.15 13.28 16.48
N GLN A 24 -3.33 12.62 17.63
CA GLN A 24 -2.95 13.19 18.94
C GLN A 24 -1.45 13.49 19.02
N MET A 25 -0.60 12.59 18.53
CA MET A 25 0.85 12.79 18.50
C MET A 25 1.27 13.93 17.58
N LEU A 26 0.57 14.15 16.47
CA LEU A 26 0.78 15.30 15.60
C LEU A 26 0.25 16.60 16.23
N ILE A 27 -0.89 16.58 16.91
CA ILE A 27 -1.39 17.76 17.65
C ILE A 27 -0.37 18.20 18.70
N ALA A 28 0.24 17.25 19.43
CA ALA A 28 1.30 17.54 20.39
C ALA A 28 2.55 18.19 19.75
N LYS A 29 2.66 18.18 18.42
CA LYS A 29 3.73 18.83 17.64
C LYS A 29 3.29 20.14 16.97
N GLY A 30 2.10 20.65 17.30
CA GLY A 30 1.58 21.92 16.80
C GLY A 30 0.67 21.82 15.57
N TRP A 31 0.27 20.61 15.17
CA TRP A 31 -0.79 20.44 14.19
C TRP A 31 -2.17 20.69 14.82
N VAL A 32 -3.14 21.10 14.02
CA VAL A 32 -4.51 21.41 14.43
C VAL A 32 -5.45 20.56 13.58
N ALA A 33 -6.07 19.56 14.21
CA ALA A 33 -7.04 18.69 13.56
C ALA A 33 -8.18 19.50 12.90
N ASN A 34 -8.62 19.03 11.74
CA ASN A 34 -9.67 19.62 10.91
C ASN A 34 -9.36 21.04 10.39
N HIS A 35 -8.13 21.54 10.62
CA HIS A 35 -7.67 22.83 10.10
C HIS A 35 -6.48 22.65 9.16
N ASN A 36 -5.32 22.23 9.68
CA ASN A 36 -4.12 21.94 8.87
C ASN A 36 -3.71 20.46 8.93
N LEU A 37 -4.51 19.62 9.61
CA LEU A 37 -4.41 18.18 9.65
C LEU A 37 -5.80 17.60 9.34
N ALA A 38 -5.94 17.01 8.17
CA ALA A 38 -7.21 16.45 7.68
C ALA A 38 -7.02 14.98 7.31
N CYS A 39 -8.10 14.20 7.38
CA CYS A 39 -8.11 12.84 6.85
C CYS A 39 -8.98 12.73 5.61
N ILE A 40 -8.72 11.69 4.82
CA ILE A 40 -9.55 11.31 3.69
C ILE A 40 -9.85 9.81 3.74
N PRO A 41 -11.08 9.43 4.11
CA PRO A 41 -11.53 8.04 4.00
C PRO A 41 -11.81 7.68 2.53
N PHE A 42 -11.81 6.38 2.23
CA PHE A 42 -12.14 5.87 0.90
C PHE A 42 -12.83 4.51 0.98
N ASP A 43 -13.50 4.13 -0.10
CA ASP A 43 -14.09 2.80 -0.24
C ASP A 43 -13.00 1.80 -0.66
N TYR A 44 -12.35 1.19 0.34
CA TYR A 44 -11.22 0.26 0.16
C TYR A 44 -11.56 -1.01 -0.61
N ARG A 45 -12.86 -1.30 -0.82
CA ARG A 45 -13.33 -2.48 -1.55
C ARG A 45 -12.95 -2.44 -3.03
N TYR A 46 -12.70 -1.25 -3.57
CA TYR A 46 -12.38 -1.01 -4.97
C TYR A 46 -10.90 -0.66 -5.17
N PRO A 47 -10.30 -1.04 -6.31
CA PRO A 47 -8.90 -0.76 -6.60
C PRO A 47 -8.67 0.72 -6.97
N PRO A 48 -7.41 1.17 -7.03
CA PRO A 48 -7.09 2.52 -7.50
C PRO A 48 -7.69 2.81 -8.89
N GLY A 49 -8.37 3.95 -9.01
CA GLY A 49 -9.03 4.38 -10.25
C GLY A 49 -10.49 3.94 -10.40
N GLU A 50 -11.01 3.10 -9.50
CA GLU A 50 -12.41 2.66 -9.46
C GLU A 50 -13.15 3.23 -8.24
N THR A 51 -12.65 4.34 -7.68
CA THR A 51 -13.23 5.07 -6.54
C THR A 51 -13.23 6.57 -6.80
N ASP A 52 -14.07 7.29 -6.07
CA ASP A 52 -14.10 8.76 -6.06
C ASP A 52 -12.89 9.39 -5.32
N PHE A 53 -11.97 8.57 -4.78
CA PHE A 53 -10.85 9.01 -3.94
C PHE A 53 -9.98 10.07 -4.61
N ALA A 54 -9.64 9.91 -5.89
CA ALA A 54 -8.77 10.85 -6.59
C ALA A 54 -9.40 12.24 -6.72
N GLU A 55 -10.71 12.30 -6.99
CA GLU A 55 -11.44 13.56 -7.09
C GLU A 55 -11.58 14.22 -5.73
N ASP A 56 -11.92 13.44 -4.70
CA ASP A 56 -12.10 13.96 -3.35
C ASP A 56 -10.78 14.39 -2.72
N LEU A 57 -9.69 13.65 -2.96
CA LEU A 57 -8.34 14.05 -2.57
C LEU A 57 -7.96 15.37 -3.22
N LYS A 58 -8.25 15.56 -4.52
CA LYS A 58 -7.99 16.82 -5.22
C LYS A 58 -8.74 18.00 -4.60
N LYS A 59 -10.03 17.83 -4.30
CA LYS A 59 -10.86 18.86 -3.64
C LYS A 59 -10.30 19.22 -2.27
N LEU A 60 -9.94 18.20 -1.47
CA LEU A 60 -9.35 18.40 -0.15
C LEU A 60 -8.02 19.15 -0.23
N ILE A 61 -7.14 18.77 -1.15
CA ILE A 61 -5.84 19.45 -1.36
C ILE A 61 -6.05 20.91 -1.75
N ILE A 62 -6.97 21.22 -2.67
CA ILE A 62 -7.26 22.61 -3.07
C ILE A 62 -7.75 23.43 -1.87
N SER A 63 -8.66 22.87 -1.07
CA SER A 63 -9.17 23.51 0.13
C SER A 63 -8.05 23.78 1.14
N GLN A 64 -7.23 22.77 1.43
CA GLN A 64 -6.10 22.87 2.37
C GLN A 64 -5.01 23.85 1.88
N PHE A 65 -4.72 23.86 0.57
CA PHE A 65 -3.79 24.81 -0.04
C PHE A 65 -4.29 26.26 0.09
N ALA A 66 -5.59 26.51 -0.06
CA ALA A 66 -6.18 27.83 0.14
C ALA A 66 -6.12 28.26 1.61
N LEU A 67 -6.53 27.38 2.53
CA LEU A 67 -6.49 27.61 3.99
C LEU A 67 -5.06 27.85 4.50
N SER A 68 -4.07 27.23 3.87
CA SER A 68 -2.66 27.36 4.25
C SER A 68 -1.96 28.57 3.61
N GLN A 69 -2.70 29.48 2.94
CA GLN A 69 -2.18 30.64 2.20
C GLN A 69 -1.20 30.25 1.07
N GLY A 70 -1.51 29.16 0.36
CA GLY A 70 -0.71 28.69 -0.76
C GLY A 70 0.51 27.85 -0.37
N ARG A 71 0.59 27.39 0.90
CA ARG A 71 1.61 26.40 1.28
C ARG A 71 1.23 25.03 0.76
N LYS A 72 2.20 24.36 0.12
CA LYS A 72 2.00 23.03 -0.47
C LYS A 72 1.62 21.99 0.59
N VAL A 73 0.74 21.08 0.23
CA VAL A 73 0.22 20.01 1.10
C VAL A 73 1.21 18.85 1.14
N THR A 74 1.38 18.24 2.32
CA THR A 74 2.01 16.92 2.46
C THR A 74 0.93 15.85 2.43
N ILE A 75 1.11 14.82 1.59
CA ILE A 75 0.27 13.63 1.62
C ILE A 75 1.00 12.58 2.45
N ALA A 76 0.48 12.30 3.65
CA ALA A 76 0.90 11.16 4.45
C ALA A 76 -0.14 10.03 4.30
N CYS A 77 0.33 8.83 3.99
CA CYS A 77 -0.53 7.67 3.73
C CYS A 77 -0.02 6.45 4.49
N HIS A 78 -0.86 5.43 4.63
CA HIS A 78 -0.50 4.15 5.21
C HIS A 78 -1.03 2.98 4.39
N SER A 79 -0.26 1.89 4.26
CA SER A 79 -0.68 0.63 3.64
C SER A 79 -1.26 0.85 2.23
N GLN A 80 -2.38 0.22 1.89
CA GLN A 80 -3.10 0.37 0.63
C GLN A 80 -3.43 1.84 0.29
N GLY A 81 -3.67 2.71 1.29
CA GLY A 81 -3.92 4.13 1.08
C GLY A 81 -2.76 4.84 0.35
N CYS A 82 -1.54 4.34 0.48
CA CYS A 82 -0.39 4.84 -0.26
C CYS A 82 -0.44 4.52 -1.74
N LEU A 83 -1.02 3.38 -2.12
CA LEU A 83 -1.18 3.02 -3.51
C LEU A 83 -2.22 3.91 -4.20
N LEU A 84 -3.32 4.24 -3.51
CA LEU A 84 -4.31 5.19 -4.02
C LEU A 84 -3.71 6.60 -4.17
N ALA A 85 -2.96 7.08 -3.18
CA ALA A 85 -2.25 8.36 -3.27
C ALA A 85 -1.21 8.37 -4.41
N TYR A 86 -0.51 7.26 -4.62
CA TYR A 86 0.44 7.08 -5.71
C TYR A 86 -0.24 7.10 -7.08
N GLN A 87 -1.38 6.41 -7.24
CA GLN A 87 -2.19 6.47 -8.45
C GLN A 87 -2.67 7.90 -8.74
N PHE A 88 -3.11 8.63 -7.71
CA PHE A 88 -3.49 10.03 -7.84
C PHE A 88 -2.32 10.86 -8.38
N LEU A 89 -1.15 10.80 -7.74
CA LEU A 89 0.03 11.58 -8.15
C LEU A 89 0.53 11.24 -9.56
N ARG A 90 0.37 9.98 -10.01
CA ARG A 90 0.77 9.52 -11.35
C ARG A 90 -0.19 9.92 -12.47
N THR A 91 -1.44 10.23 -12.13
CA THR A 91 -2.52 10.53 -13.09
C THR A 91 -2.90 12.01 -13.11
N GLN A 92 -2.45 12.80 -12.13
CA GLN A 92 -2.61 14.24 -12.16
C GLN A 92 -1.63 14.94 -13.13
N ASP A 93 -2.01 16.13 -13.55
CA ASP A 93 -1.14 17.06 -14.26
C ASP A 93 0.13 17.36 -13.42
N PRO A 94 1.34 17.11 -13.93
CA PRO A 94 2.58 17.38 -13.22
C PRO A 94 2.73 18.83 -12.77
N VAL A 95 2.22 19.80 -13.54
CA VAL A 95 2.26 21.22 -13.17
C VAL A 95 1.35 21.48 -11.96
N TRP A 96 0.16 20.89 -11.97
CA TRP A 96 -0.75 20.94 -10.82
C TRP A 96 -0.12 20.30 -9.58
N VAL A 97 0.50 19.12 -9.71
CA VAL A 97 1.16 18.42 -8.60
C VAL A 97 2.30 19.26 -8.03
N ALA A 98 3.19 19.78 -8.88
CA ALA A 98 4.31 20.61 -8.45
C ALA A 98 3.86 21.90 -7.75
N ARG A 99 2.68 22.44 -8.11
CA ARG A 99 2.10 23.62 -7.47
C ARG A 99 1.50 23.33 -6.09
N HIS A 100 0.83 22.19 -5.90
CA HIS A 100 0.01 21.96 -4.71
C HIS A 100 0.63 20.98 -3.70
N ILE A 101 1.56 20.11 -4.12
CA ILE A 101 2.10 19.04 -3.28
C ILE A 101 3.56 19.31 -2.95
N GLY A 102 3.88 19.28 -1.66
CA GLY A 102 5.24 19.51 -1.14
C GLY A 102 5.99 18.22 -0.87
N LEU A 103 5.27 17.17 -0.46
CA LEU A 103 5.85 15.89 -0.03
C LEU A 103 4.82 14.76 -0.18
N PHE A 104 5.28 13.62 -0.68
CA PHE A 104 4.60 12.33 -0.54
C PHE A 104 5.34 11.50 0.52
N TYR A 105 4.66 11.17 1.61
CA TYR A 105 5.23 10.41 2.73
C TYR A 105 4.44 9.11 2.96
N SER A 106 5.08 7.98 2.69
CA SER A 106 4.47 6.66 2.76
C SER A 106 4.89 5.92 4.02
N LEU A 107 3.92 5.48 4.83
CA LEU A 107 4.10 4.61 5.99
C LEU A 107 3.67 3.18 5.62
N ALA A 108 4.62 2.25 5.54
CA ALA A 108 4.39 0.84 5.17
C ALA A 108 3.48 0.72 3.94
N GLY A 109 3.85 1.38 2.84
CA GLY A 109 2.98 1.49 1.66
C GLY A 109 3.01 0.25 0.78
N GLN A 110 1.83 -0.22 0.38
CA GLN A 110 1.67 -1.42 -0.45
C GLN A 110 1.77 -1.11 -1.95
N PHE A 111 2.98 -1.16 -2.51
CA PHE A 111 3.23 -0.82 -3.93
C PHE A 111 3.39 -2.04 -4.86
N SER A 112 3.36 -3.26 -4.30
CA SER A 112 3.67 -4.51 -5.02
C SER A 112 2.51 -5.50 -5.12
N GLY A 113 1.33 -5.12 -4.61
CA GLY A 113 0.26 -6.05 -4.26
C GLY A 113 0.56 -6.78 -2.95
N CYS A 114 -0.34 -7.68 -2.54
CA CYS A 114 -0.26 -8.36 -1.25
C CYS A 114 -0.16 -9.88 -1.41
N SER A 115 0.97 -10.45 -0.97
CA SER A 115 1.29 -11.86 -1.22
C SER A 115 0.41 -12.83 -0.44
N ASP A 116 0.12 -12.54 0.82
CA ASP A 116 -0.73 -13.36 1.67
C ASP A 116 -2.23 -13.06 1.49
N CYS A 117 -2.59 -11.88 0.98
CA CYS A 117 -3.99 -11.56 0.70
C CYS A 117 -4.62 -12.50 -0.34
N LEU A 118 -3.86 -13.06 -1.30
CA LEU A 118 -4.42 -13.96 -2.33
C LEU A 118 -5.17 -15.16 -1.73
N ARG A 119 -4.80 -15.59 -0.51
CA ARG A 119 -5.52 -16.61 0.27
C ARG A 119 -7.00 -16.26 0.49
N TRP A 120 -7.35 -14.99 0.59
CA TRP A 120 -8.73 -14.54 0.81
C TRP A 120 -9.69 -14.96 -0.30
N ALA A 121 -9.17 -15.26 -1.49
CA ALA A 121 -9.96 -15.76 -2.61
C ALA A 121 -10.49 -17.19 -2.42
N PHE A 122 -9.95 -17.95 -1.46
CA PHE A 122 -10.28 -19.36 -1.27
C PHE A 122 -10.25 -19.81 0.19
N GLN A 123 -10.62 -18.93 1.13
CA GLN A 123 -10.82 -19.29 2.55
C GLN A 123 -12.24 -18.95 3.02
N GLN A 124 -12.66 -19.55 4.14
CA GLN A 124 -13.84 -19.10 4.87
C GLN A 124 -13.68 -17.65 5.31
N GLU A 125 -14.76 -16.88 5.19
CA GLU A 125 -14.87 -15.43 5.41
C GLU A 125 -14.05 -14.93 6.62
N TRP A 126 -13.32 -13.83 6.46
CA TRP A 126 -12.60 -13.17 7.55
C TRP A 126 -13.58 -12.26 8.29
N SER A 127 -13.93 -12.63 9.53
CA SER A 127 -14.68 -11.74 10.42
C SER A 127 -13.73 -10.84 11.20
N TRP A 128 -13.97 -9.53 11.17
CA TRP A 128 -13.36 -8.58 12.11
C TRP A 128 -14.19 -8.35 13.38
N ASP A 129 -15.31 -9.07 13.53
CA ASP A 129 -16.12 -9.11 14.75
C ASP A 129 -15.82 -10.39 15.54
N SER A 130 -15.52 -10.22 16.82
CA SER A 130 -15.17 -11.30 17.72
C SER A 130 -16.38 -12.12 18.21
N HIS A 131 -17.64 -11.70 17.95
CA HIS A 131 -18.84 -12.36 18.50
C HIS A 131 -20.10 -12.47 17.61
N ASP A 132 -20.18 -11.94 16.37
CA ASP A 132 -21.46 -11.93 15.61
C ASP A 132 -21.45 -12.44 14.14
N LYS A 133 -22.62 -13.01 13.79
CA LYS A 133 -23.12 -13.84 12.67
C LYS A 133 -23.64 -13.07 11.45
N VAL A 134 -23.40 -11.76 11.35
CA VAL A 134 -23.63 -10.93 10.14
C VAL A 134 -22.32 -10.31 9.64
N ALA A 135 -21.19 -10.98 9.89
CA ALA A 135 -19.92 -10.68 9.25
C ALA A 135 -20.09 -10.52 7.73
N SER A 136 -19.43 -9.51 7.14
CA SER A 136 -19.56 -9.18 5.72
C SER A 136 -19.03 -10.32 4.85
N PRO A 137 -19.81 -10.89 3.91
CA PRO A 137 -19.39 -12.05 3.09
C PRO A 137 -18.26 -11.81 2.07
N SER A 138 -17.49 -10.72 2.15
CA SER A 138 -16.96 -10.08 0.93
C SER A 138 -15.45 -10.16 0.68
N ASP A 139 -14.62 -10.84 1.48
CA ASP A 139 -13.16 -10.88 1.19
C ASP A 139 -12.87 -11.58 -0.14
N MET A 140 -13.62 -12.65 -0.45
CA MET A 140 -13.57 -13.33 -1.76
C MET A 140 -14.00 -12.42 -2.93
N THR A 141 -14.48 -11.21 -2.64
CA THR A 141 -14.87 -10.19 -3.63
C THR A 141 -14.16 -8.86 -3.40
N TRP A 142 -13.14 -8.83 -2.52
CA TRP A 142 -12.37 -7.62 -2.21
C TRP A 142 -11.36 -7.32 -3.31
N VAL A 143 -11.88 -6.85 -4.45
CA VAL A 143 -11.10 -6.45 -5.63
C VAL A 143 -10.04 -5.41 -5.28
N GLY A 144 -10.32 -4.50 -4.34
CA GLY A 144 -9.39 -3.45 -3.93
C GLY A 144 -8.01 -3.94 -3.51
N GLU A 145 -7.94 -5.05 -2.77
CA GLU A 145 -6.67 -5.64 -2.30
C GLU A 145 -6.26 -6.83 -3.19
N LEU A 146 -7.20 -7.72 -3.48
CA LEU A 146 -6.93 -8.94 -4.24
C LEU A 146 -6.54 -8.66 -5.68
N ALA A 147 -7.10 -7.61 -6.29
CA ALA A 147 -6.93 -7.38 -7.72
C ALA A 147 -5.64 -6.62 -8.06
N LEU A 148 -4.82 -6.27 -7.06
CA LEU A 148 -3.52 -5.65 -7.25
C LEU A 148 -2.47 -6.61 -7.84
N GLY A 149 -2.78 -7.91 -7.83
CA GLY A 149 -1.94 -8.97 -8.39
C GLY A 149 -0.64 -9.17 -7.60
N LEU A 150 0.16 -10.15 -8.01
CA LEU A 150 1.49 -10.39 -7.44
C LEU A 150 2.54 -10.02 -8.47
N GLN A 151 3.29 -8.94 -8.21
CA GLN A 151 4.29 -8.45 -9.16
C GLN A 151 5.48 -9.40 -9.25
N SER A 152 5.61 -10.12 -10.36
CA SER A 152 6.69 -11.08 -10.56
C SER A 152 8.09 -10.42 -10.48
N SER A 153 8.21 -9.15 -10.84
CA SER A 153 9.45 -8.37 -10.68
C SER A 153 9.85 -8.11 -9.22
N ILE A 154 8.91 -8.19 -8.28
CA ILE A 154 9.16 -7.95 -6.85
C ILE A 154 9.37 -9.26 -6.11
N PHE A 155 8.50 -10.25 -6.34
CA PHE A 155 8.55 -11.53 -5.63
C PHE A 155 9.51 -12.55 -6.28
N GLY A 156 9.88 -12.34 -7.55
CA GLY A 156 10.78 -13.22 -8.29
C GLY A 156 10.31 -14.67 -8.30
N GLU A 157 11.23 -15.60 -7.98
CA GLU A 157 10.98 -17.04 -7.95
C GLU A 157 10.54 -17.56 -6.57
N ALA A 158 10.24 -16.68 -5.62
CA ALA A 158 9.80 -17.08 -4.29
C ALA A 158 8.51 -17.93 -4.38
N ILE A 159 8.49 -19.04 -3.65
CA ILE A 159 7.29 -19.86 -3.49
C ILE A 159 6.39 -19.14 -2.49
N LEU A 160 5.22 -18.72 -2.94
CA LEU A 160 4.23 -18.00 -2.13
C LEU A 160 3.08 -18.92 -1.72
N TYR A 161 2.80 -19.95 -2.52
CA TYR A 161 1.74 -20.90 -2.20
C TYR A 161 2.19 -22.31 -2.50
N ARG A 162 1.79 -23.26 -1.65
CA ARG A 162 1.85 -24.69 -1.95
C ARG A 162 0.47 -25.30 -1.79
N TRP A 163 0.15 -26.25 -2.66
CA TRP A 163 -1.06 -27.05 -2.55
C TRP A 163 -0.73 -28.51 -2.84
N GLY A 164 -0.56 -29.30 -1.78
CA GLY A 164 0.05 -30.62 -1.86
C GLY A 164 1.49 -30.52 -2.38
N GLN A 165 1.78 -31.19 -3.49
CA GLN A 165 3.12 -31.17 -4.11
C GLN A 165 3.30 -30.03 -5.14
N THR A 166 2.25 -29.26 -5.43
CA THR A 166 2.31 -28.16 -6.40
C THR A 166 2.74 -26.88 -5.70
N SER A 167 3.73 -26.18 -6.27
CA SER A 167 4.20 -24.87 -5.77
C SER A 167 3.85 -23.76 -6.75
N TYR A 168 3.36 -22.63 -6.24
CA TYR A 168 2.95 -21.46 -7.00
C TYR A 168 3.77 -20.24 -6.55
N ARG A 169 4.32 -19.53 -7.53
CA ARG A 169 5.02 -18.26 -7.41
C ARG A 169 4.08 -17.11 -7.78
N ALA A 170 4.57 -15.88 -7.73
CA ALA A 170 3.80 -14.72 -8.19
C ALA A 170 3.27 -14.87 -9.63
N ARG A 171 4.09 -15.38 -10.57
CA ARG A 171 3.67 -15.62 -11.96
C ARG A 171 2.57 -16.68 -12.09
N ASP A 172 2.41 -17.55 -11.09
CA ASP A 172 1.47 -18.67 -11.11
C ASP A 172 0.11 -18.29 -10.48
N ALA A 173 -0.08 -17.03 -10.04
CA ALA A 173 -1.27 -16.58 -9.32
C ALA A 173 -2.58 -16.81 -10.09
N GLN A 174 -2.59 -16.57 -11.41
CA GLN A 174 -3.76 -16.84 -12.26
C GLN A 174 -4.10 -18.33 -12.30
N THR A 175 -3.08 -19.19 -12.40
CA THR A 175 -3.25 -20.65 -12.41
C THR A 175 -3.81 -21.11 -11.06
N LEU A 176 -3.22 -20.66 -9.95
CA LEU A 176 -3.70 -20.98 -8.60
C LEU A 176 -5.17 -20.59 -8.42
N LEU A 177 -5.55 -19.36 -8.75
CA LEU A 177 -6.93 -18.88 -8.59
C LEU A 177 -7.93 -19.71 -9.41
N ARG A 178 -7.57 -20.11 -10.63
CA ARG A 178 -8.43 -20.93 -11.50
C ARG A 178 -8.55 -22.35 -11.00
N GLU A 179 -7.44 -22.97 -10.60
CA GLU A 179 -7.45 -24.31 -10.00
C GLU A 179 -8.19 -24.34 -8.66
N ALA A 180 -8.13 -23.25 -7.90
CA ALA A 180 -8.89 -23.06 -6.68
C ALA A 180 -10.37 -22.72 -6.92
N GLY A 181 -10.85 -22.60 -8.16
CA GLY A 181 -12.23 -22.25 -8.46
C GLY A 181 -12.60 -20.78 -8.19
N ALA A 182 -11.64 -19.93 -7.83
CA ALA A 182 -11.82 -18.50 -7.55
C ALA A 182 -11.87 -17.66 -8.85
N LEU A 183 -12.76 -18.03 -9.78
CA LEU A 183 -12.78 -17.50 -11.14
C LEU A 183 -13.03 -15.99 -11.20
N ALA A 184 -13.92 -15.47 -10.36
CA ALA A 184 -14.20 -14.03 -10.30
C ALA A 184 -12.97 -13.22 -9.87
N ILE A 185 -12.18 -13.73 -8.92
CA ILE A 185 -10.93 -13.10 -8.50
C ILE A 185 -9.85 -13.26 -9.58
N ALA A 186 -9.80 -14.39 -10.29
CA ALA A 186 -8.92 -14.55 -11.44
C ALA A 186 -9.20 -13.50 -12.54
N GLU A 187 -10.48 -13.23 -12.83
CA GLU A 187 -10.87 -12.18 -13.77
C GLU A 187 -10.55 -10.78 -13.25
N ALA A 188 -10.83 -10.51 -11.97
CA ALA A 188 -10.53 -9.23 -11.34
C ALA A 188 -9.02 -8.92 -11.35
N THR A 189 -8.18 -9.85 -10.91
CA THR A 189 -6.71 -9.72 -10.96
C THR A 189 -6.21 -9.56 -12.39
N ASN A 190 -6.83 -10.21 -13.38
CA ASN A 190 -6.45 -10.03 -14.78
C ASN A 190 -6.80 -8.62 -15.31
N ARG A 191 -7.89 -8.01 -14.82
CA ARG A 191 -8.34 -6.66 -15.21
C ARG A 191 -7.56 -5.56 -14.49
N TYR A 192 -7.34 -5.72 -13.19
CA TYR A 192 -6.83 -4.66 -12.30
C TYR A 192 -5.36 -4.82 -11.91
N ALA A 193 -4.70 -5.90 -12.33
CA ALA A 193 -3.28 -6.13 -12.11
C ALA A 193 -2.46 -4.85 -12.31
N LEU A 194 -1.69 -4.48 -11.29
CA LEU A 194 -0.89 -3.25 -11.28
C LEU A 194 0.04 -3.16 -12.48
N GLU A 195 0.68 -4.27 -12.85
CA GLU A 195 1.58 -4.37 -14.00
C GLU A 195 0.93 -4.04 -15.35
N LYS A 196 -0.41 -4.08 -15.44
CA LYS A 196 -1.17 -3.70 -16.65
C LYS A 196 -1.62 -2.25 -16.64
N GLN A 197 -1.55 -1.56 -15.51
CA GLN A 197 -1.98 -0.19 -15.39
C GLN A 197 -0.91 0.76 -15.94
N THR A 198 -1.25 1.58 -16.94
CA THR A 198 -0.30 2.49 -17.58
C THR A 198 0.31 3.49 -16.60
N TRP A 199 -0.47 3.97 -15.62
CA TRP A 199 0.02 4.87 -14.57
C TRP A 199 1.04 4.19 -13.65
N PHE A 200 0.93 2.87 -13.44
CA PHE A 200 1.83 2.10 -12.59
C PHE A 200 3.11 1.73 -13.33
N GLN A 201 3.00 1.34 -14.60
CA GLN A 201 4.13 1.00 -15.48
C GLN A 201 5.17 2.13 -15.58
N LYS A 202 4.73 3.39 -15.54
CA LYS A 202 5.64 4.55 -15.50
C LYS A 202 6.69 4.43 -14.39
N GLY A 203 6.29 3.99 -13.20
CA GLY A 203 7.23 3.75 -12.11
C GLY A 203 7.90 2.38 -12.23
N ALA A 204 7.10 1.31 -12.31
CA ALA A 204 7.60 -0.04 -12.14
C ALA A 204 8.45 -0.57 -13.31
N ARG A 205 8.19 -0.10 -14.54
CA ARG A 205 8.91 -0.49 -15.75
C ARG A 205 9.80 0.64 -16.26
N ASP A 206 9.25 1.85 -16.33
CA ASP A 206 9.95 2.98 -16.97
C ASP A 206 10.85 3.74 -15.97
N HIS A 207 10.90 3.30 -14.71
CA HIS A 207 11.71 3.87 -13.62
C HIS A 207 11.50 5.39 -13.41
N GLN A 208 10.36 5.91 -13.85
CA GLN A 208 10.05 7.33 -13.73
C GLN A 208 9.74 7.65 -12.27
N PRO A 209 10.41 8.61 -11.60
CA PRO A 209 10.03 9.02 -10.26
C PRO A 209 8.75 9.86 -10.24
N LEU A 210 8.18 10.03 -9.05
CA LEU A 210 7.13 11.04 -8.84
C LEU A 210 7.73 12.45 -8.99
N PRO A 211 6.96 13.45 -9.47
CA PRO A 211 7.43 14.82 -9.63
C PRO A 211 7.45 15.61 -8.31
N VAL A 212 7.52 14.92 -7.15
CA VAL A 212 7.52 15.52 -5.82
C VAL A 212 8.54 14.82 -4.92
N PRO A 213 9.12 15.53 -3.93
CA PRO A 213 9.87 14.88 -2.87
C PRO A 213 9.08 13.71 -2.29
N THR A 214 9.74 12.56 -2.18
CA THR A 214 9.11 11.34 -1.70
C THR A 214 9.92 10.75 -0.55
N ARG A 215 9.22 10.28 0.48
CA ARG A 215 9.80 9.43 1.53
C ARG A 215 8.97 8.18 1.70
N VAL A 216 9.62 7.03 1.74
CA VAL A 216 9.01 5.73 1.98
C VAL A 216 9.61 5.17 3.24
N VAL A 217 8.77 4.92 4.25
CA VAL A 217 9.22 4.34 5.51
C VAL A 217 8.45 3.08 5.83
N PHE A 218 9.11 2.09 6.41
CA PHE A 218 8.51 0.80 6.72
C PHE A 218 9.25 0.09 7.86
N GLY A 219 8.55 -0.86 8.49
CA GLY A 219 9.11 -1.71 9.52
C GLY A 219 9.97 -2.85 8.95
N THR A 220 10.94 -3.35 9.72
CA THR A 220 11.75 -4.51 9.30
C THR A 220 12.12 -5.42 10.47
N GLY A 221 12.60 -6.63 10.14
CA GLY A 221 13.16 -7.56 11.12
C GLY A 221 12.12 -8.39 11.87
N LEU A 222 10.85 -8.32 11.48
CA LEU A 222 9.78 -9.10 12.07
C LEU A 222 9.38 -10.27 11.16
N LEU A 223 9.09 -11.42 11.76
CA LEU A 223 8.61 -12.58 11.03
C LEU A 223 7.22 -12.28 10.43
N THR A 224 7.11 -12.39 9.12
CA THR A 224 5.97 -11.92 8.34
C THR A 224 5.50 -13.02 7.39
N THR A 225 4.20 -13.23 7.31
CA THR A 225 3.61 -14.19 6.38
C THR A 225 3.78 -13.68 4.95
N ALA A 226 4.45 -14.46 4.10
CA ALA A 226 4.54 -14.22 2.67
C ALA A 226 3.57 -15.09 1.87
N GLY A 227 3.02 -16.13 2.49
CA GLY A 227 2.36 -17.19 1.76
C GLY A 227 1.85 -18.31 2.64
N PHE A 228 1.30 -19.35 2.00
CA PHE A 228 0.64 -20.46 2.70
C PHE A 228 0.89 -21.80 2.05
N ASP A 229 0.99 -22.83 2.88
CA ASP A 229 1.12 -24.23 2.48
C ASP A 229 -0.16 -24.99 2.84
N PHE A 230 -0.87 -25.42 1.80
CA PHE A 230 -2.15 -26.11 1.90
C PHE A 230 -1.99 -27.60 1.65
N ALA A 231 -2.65 -28.40 2.47
CA ALA A 231 -2.82 -29.82 2.23
C ALA A 231 -3.68 -30.05 0.97
N ARG A 232 -3.44 -31.15 0.25
CA ARG A 232 -4.31 -31.61 -0.84
C ARG A 232 -5.22 -32.72 -0.32
N GLU A 233 -6.24 -32.32 0.44
CA GLU A 233 -7.21 -33.24 1.07
C GLU A 233 -8.20 -33.85 0.08
N LYS A 234 -8.47 -33.16 -1.04
CA LYS A 234 -9.39 -33.59 -2.09
C LYS A 234 -8.73 -33.44 -3.47
N VAL A 235 -9.06 -34.35 -4.39
CA VAL A 235 -8.66 -34.23 -5.79
C VAL A 235 -9.45 -33.07 -6.41
N PRO A 236 -8.80 -32.12 -7.10
CA PRO A 236 -9.50 -31.02 -7.75
C PRO A 236 -10.55 -31.53 -8.73
N VAL A 237 -11.77 -31.01 -8.63
CA VAL A 237 -12.86 -31.40 -9.53
C VAL A 237 -12.84 -30.45 -10.72
N SER A 238 -12.61 -30.96 -11.93
CA SER A 238 -12.46 -30.10 -13.13
C SER A 238 -13.73 -29.32 -13.50
N SER A 239 -14.91 -29.76 -13.05
CA SER A 239 -16.18 -29.04 -13.25
C SER A 239 -16.49 -28.01 -12.16
N CYS A 240 -15.69 -27.95 -11.09
CA CYS A 240 -15.94 -27.07 -9.95
C CYS A 240 -15.51 -25.63 -10.28
N LYS A 241 -16.44 -24.69 -10.13
CA LYS A 241 -16.26 -23.25 -10.39
C LYS A 241 -16.34 -22.39 -9.13
N ASP A 242 -16.22 -23.02 -7.96
CA ASP A 242 -16.40 -22.38 -6.66
C ASP A 242 -15.29 -22.87 -5.69
N PRO A 243 -14.62 -21.99 -4.94
CA PRO A 243 -13.58 -22.40 -3.97
C PRO A 243 -14.02 -23.45 -2.95
N GLN A 244 -15.31 -23.48 -2.60
CA GLN A 244 -15.86 -24.43 -1.63
C GLN A 244 -15.72 -25.88 -2.07
N CYS A 245 -15.72 -26.16 -3.39
CA CYS A 245 -15.60 -27.53 -3.90
C CYS A 245 -14.17 -27.98 -4.21
N GLN A 246 -13.16 -27.09 -4.15
CA GLN A 246 -11.74 -27.44 -4.39
C GLN A 246 -10.96 -27.82 -3.12
N GLY A 247 -11.50 -27.62 -1.91
CA GLY A 247 -10.88 -28.08 -0.66
C GLY A 247 -9.80 -27.14 -0.06
N LEU A 248 -9.43 -26.06 -0.74
CA LEU A 248 -8.67 -24.95 -0.15
C LEU A 248 -9.52 -24.20 0.89
N TYR A 249 -10.81 -23.99 0.56
CA TYR A 249 -11.77 -23.27 1.39
C TYR A 249 -11.96 -23.85 2.79
N SER A 250 -11.84 -25.17 2.98
CA SER A 250 -12.00 -25.82 4.28
C SER A 250 -10.79 -25.69 5.20
N GLN A 251 -9.63 -25.26 4.69
CA GLN A 251 -8.39 -25.21 5.46
C GLN A 251 -8.26 -23.88 6.20
N LYS A 252 -8.74 -23.86 7.44
CA LYS A 252 -8.73 -22.65 8.30
C LYS A 252 -7.32 -22.22 8.72
N ASN A 253 -6.42 -23.17 8.93
CA ASN A 253 -5.09 -22.94 9.47
C ASN A 253 -4.01 -23.66 8.63
N PRO A 254 -3.85 -23.31 7.34
CA PRO A 254 -2.73 -23.79 6.55
C PRO A 254 -1.41 -23.34 7.18
N GLU A 255 -0.35 -24.09 6.93
CA GLU A 255 0.98 -23.71 7.40
C GLU A 255 1.43 -22.39 6.74
N LEU A 256 2.19 -21.59 7.47
CA LEU A 256 2.62 -20.28 7.02
C LEU A 256 3.96 -20.38 6.31
N ILE A 257 4.04 -19.82 5.11
CA ILE A 257 5.33 -19.51 4.49
C ILE A 257 5.73 -18.12 4.97
N GLN A 258 6.81 -18.03 5.73
CA GLN A 258 7.22 -16.79 6.40
C GLN A 258 8.56 -16.27 5.87
N THR A 259 8.74 -14.96 5.99
CA THR A 259 9.96 -14.22 5.64
C THR A 259 10.14 -13.06 6.63
N THR A 260 11.20 -12.25 6.46
CA THR A 260 11.36 -11.01 7.21
C THR A 260 10.50 -9.89 6.62
N GLY A 261 10.00 -8.98 7.44
CA GLY A 261 9.10 -7.89 7.06
C GLY A 261 8.68 -7.07 8.29
N ASP A 262 7.45 -6.58 8.29
CA ASP A 262 6.85 -5.80 9.38
C ASP A 262 5.59 -6.44 10.00
N GLN A 263 5.36 -7.74 9.81
CA GLN A 263 4.14 -8.48 10.19
C GLN A 263 2.87 -8.14 9.40
N GLY A 264 2.94 -7.26 8.39
CA GLY A 264 1.91 -7.11 7.37
C GLY A 264 2.50 -7.34 5.97
N ASP A 265 3.53 -6.57 5.64
CA ASP A 265 4.20 -6.60 4.36
C ASP A 265 5.57 -7.28 4.46
N SER A 266 5.84 -8.18 3.52
CA SER A 266 7.16 -8.81 3.40
C SER A 266 8.24 -7.78 3.06
N ALA A 267 9.50 -8.12 3.35
CA ALA A 267 10.66 -7.33 2.98
C ALA A 267 10.78 -7.01 1.49
N TRP A 268 10.24 -7.86 0.62
CA TRP A 268 10.16 -7.62 -0.83
C TRP A 268 9.14 -6.53 -1.13
N MET A 269 7.96 -6.62 -0.52
CA MET A 269 6.87 -5.67 -0.73
C MET A 269 7.24 -4.26 -0.28
N ASN A 270 7.77 -4.17 0.95
CA ASN A 270 8.23 -2.93 1.55
C ASN A 270 9.34 -2.23 0.74
N ARG A 271 10.12 -2.99 -0.04
CA ARG A 271 11.20 -2.45 -0.88
C ARG A 271 10.82 -2.25 -2.35
N ALA A 272 9.59 -2.56 -2.75
CA ALA A 272 9.13 -2.34 -4.11
C ALA A 272 9.31 -0.89 -4.62
N PRO A 273 9.20 0.16 -3.78
CA PRO A 273 9.48 1.53 -4.21
C PRO A 273 10.88 1.80 -4.76
N ARG A 274 11.88 0.95 -4.45
CA ARG A 274 13.24 1.07 -5.05
C ARG A 274 13.21 1.16 -6.57
N MET A 275 12.20 0.57 -7.21
CA MET A 275 12.07 0.56 -8.66
C MET A 275 11.77 1.93 -9.28
N TRP A 276 11.17 2.85 -8.53
CA TRP A 276 10.72 4.14 -9.07
C TRP A 276 11.18 5.35 -8.26
N LEU A 277 11.80 5.16 -7.10
CA LEU A 277 12.42 6.25 -6.35
C LEU A 277 13.64 6.81 -7.07
N LYS A 278 13.84 8.12 -6.96
CA LYS A 278 14.95 8.83 -7.61
C LYS A 278 16.28 8.54 -6.91
N HIS A 279 16.25 8.48 -5.58
CA HIS A 279 17.39 8.24 -4.71
C HIS A 279 17.00 7.24 -3.60
N PRO A 280 16.78 5.95 -3.93
CA PRO A 280 16.22 4.97 -3.00
C PRO A 280 16.95 4.89 -1.65
N ASP A 281 18.28 5.01 -1.65
CA ASP A 281 19.09 4.89 -0.42
C ASP A 281 18.91 6.06 0.56
N CYS A 282 18.39 7.20 0.09
CA CYS A 282 18.03 8.33 0.95
C CYS A 282 16.51 8.47 1.15
N GLU A 283 15.73 8.18 0.12
CA GLU A 283 14.27 8.34 0.14
C GLU A 283 13.57 7.22 0.92
N MET A 284 14.25 6.08 1.13
CA MET A 284 13.73 4.98 1.94
C MET A 284 14.34 4.98 3.33
N LYS A 285 13.50 4.74 4.34
CA LYS A 285 13.97 4.54 5.71
C LYS A 285 13.31 3.32 6.37
N GLU A 286 14.16 2.41 6.80
CA GLU A 286 13.76 1.22 7.54
C GLU A 286 13.75 1.51 9.05
N PHE A 287 12.75 0.98 9.75
CA PHE A 287 12.68 1.01 11.19
C PHE A 287 12.62 -0.42 11.75
N ALA A 288 13.73 -0.86 12.34
CA ALA A 288 13.85 -2.20 12.87
C ALA A 288 12.87 -2.44 14.04
N GLY A 289 12.20 -3.59 14.02
CA GLY A 289 11.32 -4.04 15.09
C GLY A 289 9.96 -3.35 15.16
N ILE A 290 9.63 -2.47 14.19
CA ILE A 290 8.32 -1.81 14.12
C ILE A 290 7.38 -2.64 13.25
N SER A 291 6.18 -2.92 13.75
CA SER A 291 5.16 -3.62 12.98
C SER A 291 4.39 -2.70 12.02
N HIS A 292 3.72 -3.29 11.03
CA HIS A 292 2.93 -2.62 10.01
C HIS A 292 1.93 -1.63 10.61
N MET A 293 1.22 -2.04 11.67
CA MET A 293 0.22 -1.20 12.34
C MET A 293 0.80 -0.27 13.41
N GLU A 294 1.99 -0.56 13.91
CA GLU A 294 2.67 0.31 14.88
C GLU A 294 3.31 1.53 14.21
N ILE A 295 3.63 1.44 12.92
CA ILE A 295 4.42 2.48 12.23
C ILE A 295 3.84 3.89 12.33
N PHE A 296 2.51 4.03 12.33
CA PHE A 296 1.82 5.33 12.44
C PHE A 296 1.54 5.74 13.90
N LYS A 297 1.88 4.89 14.86
CA LYS A 297 1.78 5.15 16.32
C LYS A 297 3.17 5.31 16.96
N ASN A 298 4.23 4.95 16.25
CA ASN A 298 5.57 4.99 16.79
C ASN A 298 6.13 6.42 16.81
N ALA A 299 6.55 6.90 17.98
CA ALA A 299 7.04 8.26 18.16
C ALA A 299 8.27 8.59 17.33
N THR A 300 9.18 7.63 17.15
CA THR A 300 10.40 7.82 16.34
C THR A 300 10.05 8.02 14.87
N VAL A 301 9.08 7.26 14.36
CA VAL A 301 8.60 7.40 12.98
C VAL A 301 7.87 8.73 12.79
N LEU A 302 6.98 9.11 13.70
CA LEU A 302 6.26 10.39 13.58
C LEU A 302 7.17 11.63 13.80
N ASN A 303 8.24 11.48 14.58
CA ASN A 303 9.31 12.48 14.65
C ASN A 303 10.01 12.63 13.30
N HIS A 304 10.30 11.52 12.62
CA HIS A 304 10.86 11.55 11.28
C HIS A 304 9.92 12.23 10.29
N LEU A 305 8.64 11.87 10.26
CA LEU A 305 7.62 12.53 9.43
C LEU A 305 7.63 14.05 9.65
N SER A 306 7.53 14.48 10.91
CA SER A 306 7.47 15.91 11.25
C SER A 306 8.72 16.66 10.81
N LYS A 307 9.90 16.06 11.02
CA LYS A 307 11.18 16.62 10.59
C LYS A 307 11.25 16.74 9.07
N THR A 308 10.87 15.70 8.32
CA THR A 308 10.86 15.73 6.85
C THR A 308 9.90 16.81 6.32
N ILE A 309 8.72 16.97 6.92
CA ILE A 309 7.78 18.03 6.53
C ILE A 309 8.43 19.41 6.70
N GLN A 310 9.10 19.66 7.83
CA GLN A 310 9.78 20.93 8.09
C GLN A 310 10.92 21.18 7.08
N GLU A 311 11.78 20.19 6.85
CA GLU A 311 12.88 20.28 5.89
C GLU A 311 12.38 20.63 4.48
N THR A 312 11.41 19.87 3.98
CA THR A 312 10.85 20.06 2.64
C THR A 312 10.10 21.39 2.50
N ALA A 313 9.39 21.83 3.55
CA ALA A 313 8.74 23.15 3.57
C ALA A 313 9.74 24.31 3.54
N SER A 314 10.95 24.13 4.07
CA SER A 314 12.06 25.08 3.99
C SER A 314 12.84 25.03 2.67
N GLY A 315 12.39 24.22 1.70
CA GLY A 315 13.09 24.02 0.43
C GLY A 315 14.34 23.14 0.54
N ILE A 316 14.55 22.50 1.69
CA ILE A 316 15.67 21.58 1.93
C ILE A 316 15.17 20.18 1.58
N ASP A 317 15.64 19.63 0.48
CA ASP A 317 15.55 18.20 0.21
C ASP A 317 16.91 17.56 0.48
N VAL A 318 17.07 17.00 1.69
CA VAL A 318 18.31 16.33 2.12
C VAL A 318 18.75 15.22 1.16
N CYS A 319 17.84 14.63 0.39
CA CYS A 319 18.18 13.62 -0.61
C CYS A 319 18.72 14.21 -1.91
N LEU A 320 18.37 15.45 -2.25
CA LEU A 320 18.95 16.17 -3.39
C LEU A 320 20.30 16.83 -3.05
N GLN A 321 20.50 17.25 -1.79
CA GLN A 321 21.74 17.90 -1.38
C GLN A 321 22.92 16.92 -1.26
N ASN A 322 22.67 15.68 -0.85
CA ASN A 322 23.69 14.64 -0.72
C ASN A 322 24.02 13.91 -2.05
N SER A 323 23.30 14.22 -3.13
CA SER A 323 23.50 13.62 -4.45
C SER A 323 24.23 14.54 -5.45
N ALA A 324 24.73 15.70 -4.99
CA ALA A 324 25.68 16.49 -5.77
C ALA A 324 26.96 15.67 -6.00
N PRO A 325 27.43 15.51 -7.26
CA PRO A 325 28.66 14.77 -7.52
C PRO A 325 29.80 15.45 -6.78
N ALA A 326 30.58 14.67 -6.02
CA ALA A 326 31.87 15.12 -5.53
C ALA A 326 32.62 15.72 -6.71
N SER A 327 32.88 17.02 -6.65
CA SER A 327 33.67 17.72 -7.66
C SER A 327 34.94 16.91 -7.88
N ARG A 328 35.09 16.34 -9.08
CA ARG A 328 36.36 15.76 -9.49
C ARG A 328 37.38 16.88 -9.36
N GLY A 329 38.20 16.79 -8.32
CA GLY A 329 39.34 17.67 -8.14
C GLY A 329 40.15 17.59 -9.42
N SER A 330 40.25 18.73 -10.11
CA SER A 330 41.15 18.91 -11.24
C SER A 330 42.56 18.68 -10.71
N SER A 331 43.12 17.51 -10.97
CA SER A 331 44.57 17.33 -10.88
C SER A 331 45.19 18.03 -12.08
N MET A 332 45.49 19.33 -11.90
CA MET A 332 46.52 20.02 -12.67
C MET A 332 47.62 20.42 -11.70
N GLN A 333 48.64 19.59 -11.61
CA GLN A 333 50.06 19.89 -11.86
C GLN A 333 50.94 18.75 -11.33
#